data_AF-A0AAW3X0C1-F1
#
_entry.id   AF-A0AAW3X0C1-F1
#
_cell.length_a   1.000
_cell.length_b   1.000
_cell.length_c   1.000
_cell.angle_alpha   90.00
_cell.angle_beta   90.00
_cell.angle_gamma   90.00
#
_symmetry.space_group_name_H-M   'P 1'
#
loop_
_entity.id
_entity.type
_entity.pdbx_description
1 polymer ?
#
loop_
_entity_poly.entity_id
_entity_poly.type
_entity_poly.pdbx_seq_one_letter_code
_entity_poly.pdbx_strand_id
1 'polypeptide(L)'
;MAPLKIPVGISDFKKLREDGYYYIDKSGLIADLLTNNSEVTLITRPRRFGKTLAMSMLANFFDIRKKSPNLFTGLQIESRPDR
;
A
#
# COMPACT_ATOMS: atom_id res chain seq x y z
N MET A 1 -7.18 -4.23 25.11
CA MET A 1 -6.66 -3.96 23.75
C MET A 1 -5.32 -4.66 23.60
N ALA A 2 -5.10 -5.41 22.52
CA ALA A 2 -3.78 -5.93 22.21
C ALA A 2 -2.81 -4.77 21.89
N PRO A 3 -1.51 -4.89 22.22
CA PRO A 3 -0.54 -3.82 21.95
C PRO A 3 -0.39 -3.59 20.44
N LEU A 4 -0.40 -2.32 20.03
CA LEU A 4 -0.13 -1.91 18.65
C LEU A 4 1.32 -2.24 18.27
N LYS A 5 1.50 -3.08 17.24
CA LYS A 5 2.83 -3.38 16.69
C LYS A 5 3.28 -2.25 15.78
N ILE A 6 4.10 -1.33 16.29
CA ILE A 6 4.64 -0.22 15.49
C ILE A 6 5.85 -0.71 14.68
N PRO A 7 5.83 -0.62 13.35
CA PRO A 7 6.96 -1.06 12.52
C PRO A 7 8.08 -0.02 12.55
N VAL A 8 9.22 -0.39 13.13
CA VAL A 8 10.45 0.41 13.06
C VAL A 8 11.35 -0.16 11.96
N GLY A 9 11.62 0.65 10.93
CA GLY A 9 12.50 0.26 9.82
C GLY A 9 11.89 -0.74 8.82
N ILE A 10 10.65 -1.19 9.03
CA ILE A 10 9.92 -2.07 8.11
C ILE A 10 9.08 -1.22 7.17
N SER A 11 9.20 -1.44 5.87
CA SER A 11 8.35 -0.81 4.84
C SER A 11 7.86 -1.79 3.80
N ASP A 12 8.11 -3.08 4.01
CA ASP A 12 7.56 -4.13 3.15
C ASP A 12 6.08 -4.31 3.47
N PHE A 13 5.22 -3.98 2.51
CA PHE A 13 3.78 -4.01 2.69
C PHE A 13 3.26 -5.41 3.02
N LYS A 14 3.82 -6.45 2.37
CA LYS A 14 3.37 -7.82 2.57
C LYS A 14 3.64 -8.26 4.01
N LYS A 15 4.85 -8.03 4.49
CA LYS A 15 5.25 -8.30 5.88
C LYS A 15 4.38 -7.55 6.88
N LEU A 16 4.08 -6.27 6.62
CA LEU A 16 3.22 -5.47 7.50
C LEU A 16 1.81 -6.05 7.62
N ARG A 17 1.24 -6.55 6.51
CA ARG A 17 -0.08 -7.19 6.48
C ARG A 17 -0.08 -8.52 7.21
N GLU A 18 0.85 -9.41 6.88
CA GLU A 18 0.89 -10.79 7.40
C GLU A 18 1.22 -10.83 8.89
N ASP A 19 2.13 -9.97 9.36
CA ASP A 19 2.56 -9.94 10.77
C ASP A 19 1.66 -9.06 11.67
N GLY A 20 0.67 -8.38 11.08
CA GLY A 20 -0.30 -7.54 11.79
C GLY A 20 0.30 -6.25 12.36
N TYR A 21 1.18 -5.58 11.62
CA TYR A 21 1.75 -4.29 12.02
C TYR A 21 0.76 -3.14 11.80
N TYR A 22 0.92 -2.09 12.62
CA TYR A 22 0.24 -0.83 12.40
C TYR A 22 0.87 -0.07 11.23
N TYR A 23 0.07 0.29 10.24
CA TYR A 23 0.47 1.19 9.16
C TYR A 23 -0.74 2.00 8.68
N ILE A 24 -0.47 3.10 8.00
CA ILE A 24 -1.53 3.89 7.35
C ILE A 24 -1.79 3.29 5.98
N ASP A 25 -3.03 2.89 5.72
CA ASP A 25 -3.45 2.45 4.39
C ASP A 25 -3.28 3.59 3.38
N LYS A 26 -2.51 3.32 2.32
CA LYS A 26 -2.26 4.22 1.19
C LYS A 26 -2.67 3.60 -0.14
N SER A 27 -3.42 2.50 -0.10
CA SER A 27 -3.84 1.79 -1.31
C SER A 27 -4.76 2.63 -2.20
N GLY A 28 -5.43 3.66 -1.67
CA GLY A 28 -6.16 4.66 -2.49
C GLY A 28 -5.29 5.37 -3.53
N LEU A 29 -3.98 5.53 -3.26
CA LEU A 29 -3.03 6.08 -4.25
C LEU A 29 -2.96 5.23 -5.51
N ILE A 30 -3.17 3.92 -5.40
CA ILE A 30 -3.13 3.00 -6.55
C ILE A 30 -4.28 3.33 -7.50
N ALA A 31 -5.49 3.55 -6.97
CA ALA A 31 -6.64 3.95 -7.77
C ALA A 31 -6.43 5.33 -8.40
N ASP A 32 -5.88 6.29 -7.65
CA ASP A 32 -5.57 7.61 -8.19
C ASP A 32 -4.53 7.52 -9.33
N LEU A 33 -3.55 6.63 -9.23
CA LEU A 33 -2.58 6.37 -10.31
C LEU A 33 -3.21 5.69 -11.54
N LEU A 34 -4.23 4.84 -11.35
CA LEU A 34 -4.91 4.15 -12.45
C LEU A 34 -5.92 5.03 -13.19
N THR A 35 -6.53 5.98 -12.49
CA THR A 35 -7.56 6.87 -13.03
C THR A 35 -7.01 8.18 -13.58
N ASN A 36 -5.82 8.58 -13.15
CA ASN A 36 -5.17 9.81 -13.59
C ASN A 36 -4.40 9.59 -14.89
N ASN A 37 -4.71 10.39 -15.92
CA ASN A 37 -4.04 10.36 -17.23
C ASN A 37 -2.71 11.15 -17.26
N SER A 38 -2.05 11.30 -16.12
CA SER A 38 -0.77 12.02 -16.04
C SER A 38 0.35 11.20 -16.67
N GLU A 39 1.12 11.80 -17.58
CA GLU A 39 2.33 11.18 -18.15
C GLU A 39 3.39 10.90 -17.07
N VAL A 40 3.48 11.79 -16.07
CA VAL A 40 4.41 11.68 -14.94
C VAL A 40 3.69 11.97 -13.63
N THR A 41 3.81 11.07 -12.66
CA THR A 41 3.39 11.31 -11.27
C THR A 41 4.60 11.55 -10.37
N LEU A 42 4.70 12.75 -9.78
CA LEU A 42 5.76 13.11 -8.84
C LEU A 42 5.38 12.78 -7.40
N ILE A 43 6.12 11.86 -6.78
CA ILE A 43 5.98 11.56 -5.34
C ILE A 43 6.93 12.46 -4.55
N THR A 44 6.39 13.50 -3.91
CA THR A 44 7.15 14.57 -3.26
C THR A 44 7.95 14.08 -2.03
N ARG A 45 8.94 14.87 -1.58
CA ARG A 45 9.99 14.49 -0.62
C ARG A 45 9.70 14.48 0.91
N PRO A 46 8.49 14.73 1.48
CA PRO A 46 8.33 14.77 2.95
C PRO A 46 8.91 13.54 3.66
N ARG A 47 9.79 13.73 4.65
CA ARG A 47 10.49 12.61 5.32
C ARG A 47 9.47 11.78 6.10
N ARG A 48 9.69 10.45 6.17
CA ARG A 48 8.82 9.47 6.88
C ARG A 48 7.35 9.43 6.43
N PHE A 49 7.02 10.01 5.29
CA PHE A 49 5.66 10.00 4.74
C PHE A 49 5.26 8.68 4.05
N GLY A 50 5.88 7.55 4.39
CA GLY A 50 5.47 6.24 3.87
C GLY A 50 5.62 6.03 2.36
N LYS A 51 6.53 6.75 1.67
CA LYS A 51 6.78 6.56 0.22
C LYS A 51 7.27 5.15 -0.11
N THR A 52 8.24 4.65 0.66
CA THR A 52 8.78 3.29 0.50
C THR A 52 7.69 2.24 0.69
N LEU A 53 6.82 2.44 1.68
CA LEU A 53 5.64 1.60 1.90
C LEU A 53 4.70 1.61 0.68
N ALA A 54 4.39 2.80 0.14
CA ALA A 54 3.55 2.93 -1.05
C ALA A 54 4.18 2.23 -2.28
N MET A 55 5.50 2.31 -2.46
CA MET A 55 6.18 1.58 -3.54
C MET A 55 6.09 0.06 -3.36
N SER A 56 6.23 -0.43 -2.11
CA SER A 56 6.03 -1.84 -1.80
C SER A 56 4.58 -2.28 -2.06
N MET A 57 3.58 -1.43 -1.74
CA MET A 57 2.17 -1.68 -2.07
C MET A 57 1.97 -1.83 -3.58
N LEU A 58 2.45 -0.88 -4.40
CA LEU A 58 2.36 -0.95 -5.86
C LEU A 58 3.01 -2.22 -6.41
N ALA A 59 4.21 -2.55 -5.94
CA ALA A 59 4.93 -3.76 -6.35
C ALA A 59 4.25 -5.06 -5.93
N ASN A 60 3.37 -5.04 -4.93
CA ASN A 60 2.54 -6.20 -4.57
C ASN A 60 1.21 -6.22 -5.33
N PHE A 61 0.69 -5.05 -5.71
CA PHE A 61 -0.56 -4.93 -6.45
C PHE A 61 -0.43 -5.36 -7.91
N PHE A 62 0.64 -4.93 -8.59
CA PHE A 62 0.82 -5.18 -10.03
C PHE A 62 1.59 -6.46 -10.37
N ASP A 63 2.29 -7.08 -9.41
CA ASP A 63 3.07 -8.29 -9.69
C ASP A 63 2.18 -9.54 -9.65
N ILE A 64 1.69 -9.95 -10.83
CA ILE A 64 0.83 -11.13 -11.02
C ILE A 64 1.48 -12.44 -10.57
N ARG A 65 2.82 -12.49 -10.45
CA ARG A 65 3.53 -13.70 -10.01
C ARG A 65 3.46 -13.88 -8.49
N LYS A 66 3.16 -12.80 -7.75
CA LYS A 66 2.99 -12.88 -6.31
C LYS A 66 1.62 -13.47 -5.98
N LYS A 67 1.62 -14.73 -5.59
CA LYS A 67 0.43 -15.40 -5.04
C LYS A 67 0.13 -14.83 -3.65
N SER A 68 -0.69 -13.78 -3.56
CA SER A 68 -1.11 -13.19 -2.29
C SER A 68 -2.58 -12.75 -2.36
N PRO A 69 -3.52 -13.71 -2.47
CA PRO A 69 -4.90 -13.45 -2.91
C PRO A 69 -5.70 -12.48 -2.03
N ASN A 70 -5.25 -12.18 -0.82
CA ASN A 70 -6.01 -11.37 0.16
C ASN A 70 -5.21 -10.18 0.72
N LEU A 71 -4.09 -9.81 0.09
CA LEU A 71 -3.20 -8.80 0.65
C LEU A 71 -3.88 -7.42 0.75
N PHE A 72 -4.79 -7.14 -0.18
CA PHE A 72 -5.53 -5.88 -0.28
C PHE A 72 -6.94 -5.94 0.29
N THR A 73 -7.35 -7.08 0.85
CA THR A 73 -8.68 -7.22 1.46
C THR A 73 -8.85 -6.28 2.64
N GLY A 74 -9.96 -5.55 2.67
CA GLY A 74 -10.32 -4.53 3.64
C GLY A 74 -9.61 -3.19 3.45
N LEU A 75 -8.86 -2.99 2.36
CA LEU A 75 -8.16 -1.73 2.07
C LEU A 75 -8.94 -0.84 1.10
N GLN A 76 -8.61 0.45 1.05
CA GLN A 76 -9.28 1.44 0.23
C GLN A 76 -9.36 1.07 -1.27
N ILE A 77 -8.35 0.39 -1.80
CA ILE A 77 -8.35 -0.06 -3.21
C ILE A 77 -9.38 -1.15 -3.50
N GLU A 78 -9.84 -1.91 -2.50
CA GLU A 78 -10.85 -2.95 -2.67
C GLU A 78 -12.28 -2.37 -2.65
N SER A 79 -12.52 -1.32 -1.87
CA SER A 79 -13.84 -0.75 -1.65
C SER A 79 -14.30 0.25 -2.73
N ARG A 80 -13.47 0.51 -3.76
CA ARG A 80 -13.79 1.50 -4.80
C ARG A 80 -14.65 0.87 -5.93
N PRO A 81 -15.76 1.53 -6.33
CA PRO A 81 -16.78 0.98 -7.23
C PRO A 81 -16.42 0.99 -8.74
N ASP A 82 -15.22 1.38 -9.10
CA ASP A 82 -14.72 1.54 -10.48
C ASP A 82 -14.37 0.20 -11.19
N ARG A 83 -15.06 -0.89 -10.84
CA ARG A 83 -15.01 -2.19 -11.54
C ARG A 83 -16.20 -2.39 -12.47
#